data_AF-A0A1V6I2U1-F1
#
_entry.id   AF-A0A1V6I2U1-F1
#
_cell.length_a   1.000
_cell.length_b   1.000
_cell.length_c   1.000
_cell.angle_alpha   90.00
_cell.angle_beta   90.00
_cell.angle_gamma   90.00
#
_symmetry.space_group_name_H-M   'P 1'
#
loop_
_entity.id
_entity.type
_entity.pdbx_description
1 polymer ?
#
loop_
_entity_poly.entity_id
_entity_poly.type
_entity_poly.pdbx_seq_one_letter_code
_entity_poly.pdbx_strand_id
1 'polypeptide(L)' 'MNNIAEGFERKSNNEFKHFLFIAKGSCGEIRSMLYLAKDLNKISDDDFKLLFAMSEEVSKMLSGLIKCL' A
#
# COMPACT_ATOMS: atom_id res chain seq x y z
N MET A 1 2.97 -3.07 6.16
CA MET A 1 3.27 -2.40 7.44
C MET A 1 4.77 -2.37 7.72
N ASN A 2 5.49 -3.48 7.51
CA ASN A 2 6.95 -3.59 7.74
C ASN A 2 7.77 -2.43 7.17
N ASN A 3 7.57 -2.07 5.89
CA ASN A 3 8.33 -0.97 5.27
C ASN A 3 8.09 0.39 5.94
N ILE A 4 6.87 0.68 6.41
CA ILE A 4 6.57 1.95 7.10
C ILE A 4 7.34 2.03 8.41
N ALA A 5 7.27 0.98 9.22
CA ALA A 5 7.98 0.90 10.50
C ALA A 5 9.51 0.90 10.29
N GLU A 6 10.01 0.13 9.33
CA GLU A 6 11.43 0.08 9.01
C GLU A 6 11.98 1.42 8.55
N GLY A 7 11.22 2.15 7.73
CA GLY A 7 11.57 3.50 7.29
C GLY A 7 11.54 4.52 8.43
N PHE A 8 10.58 4.40 9.35
CA PHE A 8 10.42 5.30 10.49
C PHE A 8 11.61 5.22 11.47
N GLU A 9 12.18 4.03 11.65
CA GLU A 9 13.38 3.81 12.48
C GLU A 9 14.69 4.28 11.80
N ARG A 10 14.63 4.83 10.58
CA ARG A 10 15.81 5.40 9.90
C ARG A 10 16.10 6.83 10.37
N LYS A 11 17.32 7.32 10.09
CA LYS A 11 17.84 8.57 10.67
C LYS A 11 17.43 9.83 9.90
N SER A 12 16.84 9.71 8.71
CA SER A 12 16.52 10.84 7.85
C SER A 12 15.19 10.71 7.10
N ASN A 13 14.57 11.86 6.82
CA ASN A 13 13.35 11.91 5.99
C ASN A 13 13.55 11.32 4.59
N ASN A 14 14.76 11.41 4.03
CA ASN A 14 15.06 10.85 2.71
C ASN A 14 14.99 9.31 2.73
N GLU A 15 15.56 8.68 3.76
CA GLU A 15 15.44 7.24 3.95
C GLU A 15 14.00 6.85 4.27
N PHE A 16 13.30 7.60 5.13
CA PHE A 16 11.91 7.31 5.42
C PHE A 16 11.03 7.36 4.16
N LYS A 17 11.19 8.40 3.32
CA LYS A 17 10.50 8.51 2.03
C LYS A 17 10.76 7.30 1.13
N HIS A 18 12.01 6.83 1.04
CA HIS A 18 12.34 5.66 0.23
C HIS A 18 11.51 4.43 0.65
N PHE A 19 11.45 4.15 1.94
CA PHE A 19 10.64 3.06 2.49
C PHE A 19 9.13 3.28 2.33
N LEU A 20 8.65 4.51 2.42
CA LEU A 20 7.24 4.84 2.13
C LEU A 20 6.88 4.61 0.66
N PHE A 21 7.80 4.87 -0.27
CA PHE A 21 7.60 4.53 -1.69
C PHE A 21 7.53 3.02 -1.90
N ILE A 22 8.35 2.23 -1.21
CA ILE A 22 8.27 0.77 -1.24
C ILE A 22 6.91 0.31 -0.69
N ALA A 23 6.48 0.83 0.47
CA ALA A 23 5.17 0.52 1.04
C ALA A 23 4.01 0.85 0.09
N LYS A 24 4.10 1.99 -0.62
CA LYS A 24 3.12 2.38 -1.64
C LYS A 24 3.12 1.43 -2.84
N GLY A 25 4.30 0.98 -3.27
CA GLY A 25 4.46 -0.05 -4.29
C GLY A 25 3.74 -1.34 -3.94
N SER A 26 3.91 -1.82 -2.70
CA SER A 26 3.22 -3.01 -2.19
C SER A 26 1.68 -2.87 -2.22
N CYS A 27 1.13 -1.68 -1.98
CA CYS A 27 -0.31 -1.43 -2.18
C CYS A 27 -0.75 -1.56 -3.66
N GLY A 28 0.14 -1.27 -4.61
CA GLY A 28 -0.09 -1.55 -6.03
C GLY A 28 -0.14 -3.04 -6.32
N GLU A 29 0.82 -3.80 -5.79
CA GLU A 29 0.89 -5.26 -5.93
C GLU A 29 -0.35 -5.95 -5.36
N ILE A 30 -0.80 -5.57 -4.16
CA ILE A 30 -2.03 -6.11 -3.55
C ILE A 30 -3.23 -5.89 -4.47
N ARG A 31 -3.40 -4.68 -5.02
CA ARG A 31 -4.53 -4.39 -5.94
C ARG A 31 -4.49 -5.27 -7.18
N SER A 32 -3.30 -5.50 -7.75
CA SER A 32 -3.12 -6.45 -8.87
C SER A 32 -3.51 -7.88 -8.47
N MET A 33 -3.06 -8.36 -7.31
CA MET A 33 -3.41 -9.69 -6.80
C MET A 33 -4.89 -9.83 -6.46
N LEU A 34 -5.56 -8.77 -6.02
CA LEU A 34 -7.01 -8.78 -5.78
C LEU A 34 -7.79 -9.01 -7.07
N TYR A 35 -7.36 -8.43 -8.20
CA TYR A 35 -7.99 -8.73 -9.50
C TYR A 35 -7.84 -10.21 -9.85
N LEU A 36 -6.63 -10.76 -9.72
CA LEU A 36 -6.40 -12.18 -9.95
C LEU A 36 -7.24 -13.07 -9.02
N ALA A 37 -7.34 -12.72 -7.74
CA ALA A 37 -8.15 -13.45 -6.76
C ALA A 37 -9.64 -13.41 -7.12
N LYS A 38 -10.14 -12.26 -7.60
CA LYS A 38 -11.50 -12.10 -8.10
C LYS A 38 -11.75 -12.98 -9.32
N ASP A 39 -10.87 -12.92 -10.33
CA ASP A 39 -11.00 -13.67 -11.57
C ASP A 39 -10.97 -15.19 -11.34
N LEU A 40 -10.21 -15.64 -10.33
CA LEU A 40 -10.16 -17.03 -9.89
C LEU A 40 -11.31 -17.43 -8.94
N ASN A 41 -12.29 -16.56 -8.71
CA ASN A 41 -13.41 -16.73 -7.78
C ASN A 41 -12.95 -17.15 -6.36
N LYS A 42 -11.81 -16.62 -5.90
CA LYS A 42 -11.26 -16.88 -4.55
C LYS A 42 -11.79 -15.93 -3.49
N ILE A 43 -12.35 -14.80 -3.90
CA ILE A 43 -12.97 -13.79 -3.05
C ILE A 43 -14.30 -13.35 -3.68
N SER A 44 -15.22 -12.86 -2.86
CA SER A 44 -16.47 -12.29 -3.36
C SER A 44 -16.25 -10.91 -4.00
N ASP A 45 -17.21 -10.46 -4.81
CA ASP A 45 -17.20 -9.12 -5.38
C ASP A 45 -17.20 -8.01 -4.30
N ASP A 46 -17.84 -8.27 -3.17
CA ASP A 46 -17.90 -7.32 -2.06
C ASP A 46 -16.59 -7.28 -1.28
N ASP A 47 -15.95 -8.44 -1.03
CA ASP A 47 -14.60 -8.50 -0.46
C ASP A 47 -13.58 -7.80 -1.38
N PHE A 48 -13.67 -8.03 -2.69
CA PHE A 48 -12.82 -7.35 -3.67
C PHE A 48 -12.96 -5.84 -3.56
N LYS A 49 -14.19 -5.30 -3.58
CA LYS A 49 -14.43 -3.85 -3.51
C LYS A 49 -13.89 -3.27 -2.21
N LEU A 50 -14.15 -3.94 -1.08
CA LEU A 50 -13.69 -3.51 0.24
C LEU A 50 -12.16 -3.47 0.30
N LEU A 51 -11.50 -4.58 -0.01
CA LEU A 51 -10.04 -4.71 0.08
C LEU A 51 -9.33 -3.79 -0.90
N PHE A 52 -9.88 -3.62 -2.11
CA PHE A 52 -9.34 -2.71 -3.11
C PHE A 52 -9.41 -1.25 -2.64
N ALA A 53 -10.57 -0.83 -2.13
CA ALA A 53 -10.77 0.52 -1.61
C ALA A 53 -9.84 0.82 -0.43
N MET A 54 -9.72 -0.11 0.52
CA MET A 54 -8.79 0.01 1.65
C MET A 54 -7.33 0.14 1.19
N SER A 55 -6.90 -0.71 0.23
CA SER A 55 -5.55 -0.64 -0.32
C SER A 55 -5.27 0.68 -1.07
N GLU A 56 -6.29 1.22 -1.76
CA GLU A 56 -6.18 2.52 -2.42
C GLU A 56 -6.09 3.67 -1.41
N GLU A 57 -6.89 3.64 -0.35
CA GLU A 57 -6.87 4.64 0.72
C GLU A 57 -5.49 4.70 1.39
N VAL A 58 -4.91 3.55 1.74
CA VAL A 58 -3.55 3.48 2.28
C VAL A 58 -2.53 4.06 1.31
N SER A 59 -2.61 3.74 0.01
CA SER A 59 -1.73 4.32 -1.02
C SER A 59 -1.85 5.85 -1.12
N LYS A 60 -3.06 6.41 -0.93
CA LYS A 60 -3.30 7.87 -0.90
C LYS A 60 -2.68 8.49 0.34
N MET A 61 -2.88 7.89 1.52
CA MET A 61 -2.26 8.35 2.77
C MET A 61 -0.73 8.37 2.69
N LEU A 62 -0.13 7.30 2.16
CA LEU A 62 1.32 7.23 1.92
C LEU A 62 1.80 8.33 0.97
N SER A 63 1.06 8.58 -0.11
CA SER A 63 1.39 9.66 -1.06
C SER A 63 1.32 11.05 -0.41
N GLY A 64 0.34 11.28 0.47
CA GLY A 64 0.24 12.50 1.26
C GLY A 64 1.41 12.67 2.21
N LEU A 65 1.75 11.63 2.97
CA LEU A 65 2.87 11.65 3.92
C LEU A 65 4.21 11.90 3.21
N ILE A 66 4.49 11.21 2.11
CA ILE A 66 5.71 11.41 1.30
C ILE A 66 5.86 12.87 0.85
N LYS A 67 4.75 13.55 0.52
CA LYS A 67 4.75 14.95 0.09
C LYS A 67 5.06 15.92 1.23
N CYS A 68 4.74 15.57 2.47
CA CYS A 68 4.94 16.41 3.65
C CYS A 68 6.30 16.23 4.33
N LEU A 69 6.97 15.09 4.11
CA LEU A 69 8.34 14.84 4.57
C LEU A 69 9.38 15.57 3.72
#